data_AF-A0A2S6NA51-F1
#
_entry.id   AF-A0A2S6NA51-F1
#
_cell.length_a   1.000
_cell.length_b   1.000
_cell.length_c   1.000
_cell.angle_alpha   90.00
_cell.angle_beta   90.00
_cell.angle_gamma   90.00
#
_symmetry.space_group_name_H-M   'P 1'
#
loop_
_entity.id
_entity.type
_entity.pdbx_description
1 polymer ?
#
loop_
_entity_poly.entity_id
_entity_poly.type
_entity_poly.pdbx_seq_one_letter_code
_entity_poly.pdbx_strand_id
1 'polypeptide(L)'
;MCGIAGIFFKNAETNANLGRALVDMLDGCQHRGLDSTGFALYENTFKGLRLRFIVDDDSEATVARVKTALAQQGAALLSEKREGASFVVEVEYSGEIRPFAYAMEHAAKLVSIGSSLDIIKDVGTAHDLDGVYGIRSIAGSHGVGHVRLATESEVKPEAAHPFWATGFSDVAIVHNGQITNYWKMRRRLEARGFEFRTDNDSELIAVYLAEKLAQGETLEQALEQSVDDLDGVFSFLVSTKDGIGFAKDRLAAKPMVMFENDDLVAIASEEVSLNRLFPGRPLSTTEPAPGTFRTWSH
;
A
#
# COMPACT_ATOMS: atom_id res chain seq x y z
N MET A 1 13.04 -10.80 8.57
CA MET A 1 11.66 -10.55 9.06
C MET A 1 11.24 -9.22 8.47
N CYS A 2 10.21 -9.14 7.64
CA CYS A 2 9.85 -7.92 6.90
C CYS A 2 9.57 -6.69 7.76
N GLY A 3 9.88 -5.49 7.26
CA GLY A 3 9.64 -4.19 7.90
C GLY A 3 8.52 -3.38 7.24
N ILE A 4 7.74 -2.66 8.06
CA ILE A 4 6.72 -1.70 7.63
C ILE A 4 7.07 -0.31 8.13
N ALA A 5 6.71 0.70 7.34
CA ALA A 5 6.79 2.12 7.70
C ALA A 5 5.60 2.87 7.11
N GLY A 6 5.18 3.94 7.76
CA GLY A 6 4.14 4.84 7.26
C GLY A 6 4.28 6.22 7.86
N ILE A 7 3.90 7.23 7.08
CA ILE A 7 3.98 8.62 7.49
C ILE A 7 2.73 9.36 7.02
N PHE A 8 2.23 10.26 7.86
CA PHE A 8 1.12 11.15 7.57
C PHE A 8 1.48 12.56 8.02
N PHE A 9 1.41 13.51 7.10
CA PHE A 9 1.63 14.93 7.38
C PHE A 9 0.31 15.60 7.73
N LYS A 10 0.27 16.29 8.87
CA LYS A 10 -0.90 17.06 9.33
C LYS A 10 -1.01 18.42 8.62
N ASN A 11 0.10 18.90 8.07
CA ASN A 11 0.22 20.24 7.48
C ASN A 11 0.70 20.17 6.02
N ALA A 12 0.00 20.87 5.11
CA ALA A 12 0.24 20.80 3.67
C ALA A 12 1.65 21.26 3.24
N GLU A 13 2.28 22.14 4.01
CA GLU A 13 3.65 22.64 3.73
C GLU A 13 4.71 21.52 3.76
N THR A 14 4.45 20.45 4.51
CA THR A 14 5.38 19.32 4.66
C THR A 14 5.18 18.21 3.63
N ASN A 15 4.10 18.26 2.85
CA ASN A 15 3.75 17.26 1.84
C ASN A 15 4.81 17.10 0.74
N ALA A 16 5.64 18.13 0.52
CA ALA A 16 6.74 18.08 -0.45
C ALA A 16 7.80 17.01 -0.13
N ASN A 17 7.81 16.47 1.09
CA ASN A 17 8.84 15.55 1.56
C ASN A 17 8.38 14.08 1.65
N LEU A 18 7.18 13.72 1.17
CA LEU A 18 6.63 12.38 1.34
C LEU A 18 7.56 11.27 0.85
N GLY A 19 7.92 11.30 -0.44
CA GLY A 19 8.73 10.26 -1.03
C GLY A 19 10.10 10.15 -0.36
N ARG A 20 10.70 11.31 -0.02
CA ARG A 20 11.98 11.35 0.72
C ARG A 20 11.88 10.73 2.10
N ALA A 21 10.86 11.11 2.86
CA ALA A 21 10.64 10.60 4.20
C ALA A 21 10.47 9.07 4.20
N LEU A 22 9.66 8.53 3.28
CA LEU A 22 9.46 7.08 3.20
C LEU A 22 10.71 6.33 2.74
N VAL A 23 11.48 6.84 1.77
CA VAL A 23 12.76 6.23 1.37
C VAL A 23 13.71 6.17 2.55
N ASP A 24 13.84 7.27 3.29
CA ASP A 24 14.73 7.34 4.46
C ASP A 24 14.26 6.41 5.59
N MET A 25 12.95 6.32 5.84
CA MET A 25 12.38 5.39 6.82
C MET A 25 12.61 3.93 6.44
N LEU A 26 12.40 3.55 5.17
CA LEU A 26 12.58 2.17 4.71
C LEU A 26 14.05 1.75 4.66
N ASP A 27 14.98 2.66 4.32
CA ASP A 27 16.42 2.42 4.48
C ASP A 27 16.76 2.07 5.95
N GLY A 28 16.15 2.76 6.90
CA GLY A 28 16.29 2.46 8.33
C GLY A 28 15.78 1.06 8.74
N CYS A 29 14.93 0.43 7.94
CA CYS A 29 14.46 -0.94 8.14
C CYS A 29 15.12 -1.96 7.19
N GLN A 30 16.08 -1.58 6.36
CA GLN A 30 16.58 -2.46 5.28
C GLN A 30 17.18 -3.78 5.80
N HIS A 31 17.72 -3.81 7.02
CA HIS A 31 18.21 -5.05 7.67
C HIS A 31 17.10 -6.09 7.92
N ARG A 32 15.84 -5.67 7.89
CA ARG A 32 14.65 -6.51 8.04
C ARG A 32 14.36 -7.31 6.76
N GLY A 33 14.73 -6.78 5.59
CA GLY A 33 14.58 -7.43 4.29
C GLY A 33 15.24 -6.67 3.14
N LEU A 34 16.00 -7.38 2.31
CA LEU A 34 16.78 -6.83 1.19
C LEU A 34 16.22 -7.18 -0.20
N ASP A 35 15.18 -8.01 -0.25
CA ASP A 35 14.76 -8.64 -1.50
C ASP A 35 13.88 -7.75 -2.34
N SER A 36 12.93 -7.05 -1.71
CA SER A 36 12.02 -6.14 -2.40
C SER A 36 11.53 -5.05 -1.47
N THR A 37 11.23 -3.91 -2.09
CA THR A 37 10.73 -2.72 -1.42
C THR A 37 9.49 -2.24 -2.15
N GLY A 38 8.58 -1.59 -1.45
CA GLY A 38 7.50 -0.89 -2.10
C GLY A 38 6.91 0.23 -1.26
N PHE A 39 6.16 1.08 -1.94
CA PHE A 39 5.61 2.33 -1.47
C PHE A 39 4.18 2.47 -2.00
N ALA A 40 3.26 2.89 -1.16
CA ALA A 40 1.94 3.39 -1.51
C ALA A 40 1.93 4.87 -1.17
N LEU A 41 1.83 5.71 -2.18
CA LEU A 41 2.00 7.16 -2.09
C LEU A 41 0.71 7.84 -2.51
N TYR A 42 0.25 8.83 -1.73
CA TYR A 42 -0.96 9.59 -2.02
C TYR A 42 -0.61 10.98 -2.54
N GLU A 43 -0.63 11.11 -3.86
CA GLU A 43 -0.28 12.32 -4.59
C GLU A 43 -1.51 13.19 -4.86
N ASN A 44 -1.31 14.51 -4.93
CA ASN A 44 -2.37 15.49 -5.20
C ASN A 44 -2.46 15.88 -6.69
N THR A 45 -1.79 15.17 -7.59
CA THR A 45 -1.51 15.63 -8.97
C THR A 45 -2.39 14.97 -10.03
N PHE A 46 -3.17 13.95 -9.69
CA PHE A 46 -3.86 13.13 -10.68
C PHE A 46 -5.10 13.85 -11.23
N LYS A 47 -5.31 13.76 -12.54
CA LYS A 47 -6.48 14.33 -13.23
C LYS A 47 -7.60 13.31 -13.49
N GLY A 48 -7.43 12.07 -13.00
CA GLY A 48 -8.31 10.94 -13.24
C GLY A 48 -7.89 9.76 -12.37
N LEU A 49 -8.01 8.54 -12.89
CA LEU A 49 -7.48 7.35 -12.24
C LEU A 49 -6.08 7.05 -12.78
N ARG A 50 -5.11 6.84 -11.88
CA ARG A 50 -3.83 6.22 -12.20
C ARG A 50 -3.96 4.72 -12.00
N LEU A 51 -3.53 3.96 -12.99
CA LEU A 51 -3.40 2.51 -12.93
C LEU A 51 -1.94 2.14 -13.18
N ARG A 52 -1.45 1.19 -12.39
CA ARG A 52 -0.12 0.62 -12.57
C ARG A 52 -0.21 -0.87 -12.79
N PHE A 53 0.48 -1.36 -13.79
CA PHE A 53 0.59 -2.77 -14.13
C PHE A 53 2.04 -3.22 -14.05
N ILE A 54 2.29 -4.44 -13.59
CA ILE A 54 3.58 -5.11 -13.80
C ILE A 54 3.57 -5.69 -15.22
N VAL A 55 4.61 -5.37 -15.99
CA VAL A 55 4.83 -5.92 -17.33
C VAL A 55 6.09 -6.78 -17.32
N ASP A 56 5.99 -7.97 -17.91
CA ASP A 56 7.08 -8.92 -18.10
C ASP A 56 7.79 -8.70 -19.46
N ASP A 57 8.67 -9.63 -19.84
CA ASP A 57 9.51 -9.51 -21.05
C ASP A 57 8.68 -9.44 -22.36
N ASP A 58 7.42 -9.88 -22.39
CA ASP A 58 6.47 -9.69 -23.52
C ASP A 58 5.64 -8.40 -23.36
N SER A 59 6.35 -7.33 -23.01
CA SER A 59 5.76 -6.06 -22.58
C SER A 59 4.87 -5.40 -23.63
N GLU A 60 5.16 -5.52 -24.93
CA GLU A 60 4.35 -4.89 -25.99
C GLU A 60 2.96 -5.53 -26.12
N ALA A 61 2.87 -6.86 -26.12
CA ALA A 61 1.60 -7.55 -26.20
C ALA A 61 0.75 -7.28 -24.95
N THR A 62 1.38 -7.27 -23.77
CA THR A 62 0.72 -6.95 -22.50
C THR A 62 0.18 -5.51 -22.49
N VAL A 63 0.98 -4.54 -22.93
CA VAL A 63 0.54 -3.14 -23.06
C VAL A 63 -0.62 -3.01 -24.05
N ALA A 64 -0.57 -3.71 -25.20
CA ALA A 64 -1.67 -3.71 -26.16
C ALA A 64 -2.98 -4.27 -25.58
N ARG A 65 -2.91 -5.34 -24.77
CA ARG A 65 -4.07 -5.90 -24.06
C ARG A 65 -4.66 -4.89 -23.07
N VAL A 66 -3.82 -4.23 -22.27
CA VAL A 66 -4.27 -3.18 -21.33
C VAL A 66 -5.00 -2.06 -22.06
N LYS A 67 -4.40 -1.52 -23.13
CA LYS A 67 -5.02 -0.46 -23.94
C LYS A 67 -6.36 -0.88 -24.54
N THR A 68 -6.44 -2.11 -25.03
CA THR A 68 -7.68 -2.67 -25.58
C THR A 68 -8.75 -2.77 -24.50
N ALA A 69 -8.40 -3.28 -23.32
CA ALA A 69 -9.33 -3.39 -22.20
C ALA A 69 -9.82 -2.01 -21.73
N LEU A 70 -8.94 -1.01 -21.63
CA LEU A 70 -9.31 0.36 -21.29
C LEU A 70 -10.34 0.92 -22.27
N ALA A 71 -10.10 0.78 -23.57
CA ALA A 71 -11.01 1.23 -24.61
C ALA A 71 -12.37 0.51 -24.55
N GLN A 72 -12.39 -0.80 -24.29
CA GLN A 72 -13.62 -1.59 -24.14
C GLN A 72 -14.45 -1.16 -22.94
N GLN A 73 -13.80 -0.71 -21.86
CA GLN A 73 -14.48 -0.16 -20.67
C GLN A 73 -14.86 1.31 -20.85
N GLY A 74 -14.49 1.96 -21.95
CA GLY A 74 -14.75 3.39 -22.18
C GLY A 74 -13.88 4.33 -21.36
N ALA A 75 -12.72 3.87 -20.87
CA ALA A 75 -11.76 4.72 -20.19
C ALA A 75 -10.90 5.49 -21.20
N ALA A 76 -10.90 6.83 -21.11
CA ALA A 76 -10.13 7.68 -22.01
C ALA A 76 -8.69 7.84 -21.49
N LEU A 77 -7.70 7.41 -22.29
CA LEU A 77 -6.29 7.52 -21.93
C LEU A 77 -5.83 8.99 -21.94
N LEU A 78 -5.34 9.47 -20.79
CA LEU A 78 -4.79 10.82 -20.60
C LEU A 78 -3.27 10.83 -20.77
N SER A 79 -2.58 9.86 -20.17
CA SER A 79 -1.13 9.72 -20.26
C SER A 79 -0.72 8.25 -20.10
N GLU A 80 0.46 7.91 -20.59
CA GLU A 80 1.08 6.61 -20.36
C GLU A 80 2.59 6.75 -20.23
N LYS A 81 3.20 5.88 -19.43
CA LYS A 81 4.65 5.78 -19.32
C LYS A 81 5.08 4.37 -18.94
N ARG A 82 6.34 4.06 -19.26
CA ARG A 82 7.04 2.89 -18.72
C ARG A 82 8.13 3.35 -17.78
N GLU A 83 8.23 2.69 -16.64
CA GLU A 83 9.26 2.93 -15.63
C GLU A 83 9.55 1.61 -14.92
N GLY A 84 10.83 1.23 -14.85
CA GLY A 84 11.24 -0.09 -14.36
C GLY A 84 10.44 -1.24 -14.98
N ALA A 85 9.91 -2.13 -14.14
CA ALA A 85 9.06 -3.25 -14.53
C ALA A 85 7.57 -2.89 -14.67
N SER A 86 7.23 -1.60 -14.71
CA SER A 86 5.84 -1.12 -14.69
C SER A 86 5.40 -0.43 -15.98
N PHE A 87 4.14 -0.65 -16.33
CA PHE A 87 3.39 0.20 -17.26
C PHE A 87 2.36 1.00 -16.46
N VAL A 88 2.41 2.32 -16.59
CA VAL A 88 1.54 3.25 -15.86
C VAL A 88 0.68 3.99 -16.86
N VAL A 89 -0.60 4.09 -16.57
CA VAL A 89 -1.56 4.87 -17.34
C VAL A 89 -2.36 5.78 -16.43
N GLU A 90 -2.68 6.97 -16.92
CA GLU A 90 -3.69 7.82 -16.32
C GLU A 90 -4.88 7.88 -17.27
N VAL A 91 -6.08 7.70 -16.74
CA VAL A 91 -7.31 7.63 -17.53
C VAL A 91 -8.41 8.47 -16.91
N GLU A 92 -9.24 9.05 -17.76
CA GLU A 92 -10.55 9.57 -17.36
C GLU A 92 -11.57 8.43 -17.45
N TYR A 93 -12.22 8.13 -16.33
CA TYR A 93 -13.21 7.06 -16.23
C TYR A 93 -14.28 7.44 -15.19
N SER A 94 -15.54 7.27 -15.55
CA SER A 94 -16.70 7.65 -14.73
C SER A 94 -17.64 6.48 -14.41
N GLY A 95 -17.28 5.25 -14.81
CA GLY A 95 -18.07 4.06 -14.51
C GLY A 95 -17.77 3.48 -13.13
N GLU A 96 -18.34 2.30 -12.86
CA GLU A 96 -18.13 1.61 -11.58
C GLU A 96 -16.72 1.03 -11.45
N ILE A 97 -16.02 1.36 -10.35
CA ILE A 97 -14.63 0.96 -10.14
C ILE A 97 -14.44 -0.57 -10.08
N ARG A 98 -15.38 -1.30 -9.45
CA ARG A 98 -15.23 -2.74 -9.24
C ARG A 98 -15.18 -3.56 -10.55
N PRO A 99 -16.18 -3.48 -11.45
CA PRO A 99 -16.10 -4.19 -12.73
C PRO A 99 -14.93 -3.69 -13.59
N PHE A 100 -14.61 -2.40 -13.53
CA PHE A 100 -13.45 -1.84 -14.23
C PHE A 100 -12.13 -2.45 -13.75
N ALA A 101 -11.91 -2.50 -12.44
CA ALA A 101 -10.76 -3.14 -11.81
C ALA A 101 -10.61 -4.60 -12.25
N TYR A 102 -11.70 -5.38 -12.21
CA TYR A 102 -11.65 -6.79 -12.62
C TYR A 102 -11.36 -6.94 -14.11
N ALA A 103 -11.88 -6.07 -14.97
CA ALA A 103 -11.52 -6.06 -16.39
C ALA A 103 -10.03 -5.77 -16.61
N MET A 104 -9.44 -4.85 -15.83
CA MET A 104 -8.01 -4.52 -15.90
C MET A 104 -7.13 -5.65 -15.39
N GLU A 105 -7.51 -6.28 -14.27
CA GLU A 105 -6.84 -7.47 -13.72
C GLU A 105 -6.82 -8.65 -14.70
N HIS A 106 -7.89 -8.83 -15.48
CA HIS A 106 -7.93 -9.85 -16.52
C HIS A 106 -7.04 -9.52 -17.73
N ALA A 107 -6.70 -8.24 -17.96
CA ALA A 107 -5.88 -7.83 -19.08
C ALA A 107 -4.37 -8.00 -18.80
N ALA A 108 -3.94 -7.67 -17.58
CA ALA A 108 -2.56 -7.75 -17.11
C ALA A 108 -2.50 -7.74 -15.58
N LYS A 109 -1.31 -8.01 -15.02
CA LYS A 109 -1.05 -7.96 -13.57
C LYS A 109 -1.18 -6.52 -13.08
N LEU A 110 -2.35 -6.18 -12.53
CA LEU A 110 -2.62 -4.85 -11.99
C LEU A 110 -2.07 -4.76 -10.56
N VAL A 111 -1.46 -3.61 -10.26
CA VAL A 111 -0.83 -3.33 -8.95
C VAL A 111 -1.70 -2.41 -8.12
N SER A 112 -2.31 -1.40 -8.75
CA SER A 112 -3.20 -0.45 -8.06
C SER A 112 -4.07 0.32 -9.04
N ILE A 113 -5.22 0.77 -8.53
CA ILE A 113 -6.03 1.86 -9.10
C ILE A 113 -6.20 2.92 -8.03
N GLY A 114 -5.94 4.18 -8.36
CA GLY A 114 -6.08 5.29 -7.45
C GLY A 114 -6.48 6.59 -8.14
N SER A 115 -7.30 7.39 -7.47
CA SER A 115 -7.48 8.81 -7.79
C SER A 115 -6.42 9.70 -7.14
N SER A 116 -5.66 9.15 -6.20
CA SER A 116 -4.53 9.77 -5.49
C SER A 116 -3.43 8.76 -5.16
N LEU A 117 -3.77 7.47 -5.05
CA LEU A 117 -2.83 6.38 -4.78
C LEU A 117 -2.00 5.99 -6.00
N ASP A 118 -0.68 5.90 -5.81
CA ASP A 118 0.24 5.15 -6.67
C ASP A 118 1.05 4.16 -5.83
N ILE A 119 1.03 2.87 -6.21
CA ILE A 119 1.84 1.84 -5.56
C ILE A 119 3.06 1.53 -6.41
N ILE A 120 4.25 1.92 -5.96
CA ILE A 120 5.52 1.59 -6.62
C ILE A 120 6.18 0.46 -5.85
N LYS A 121 6.40 -0.70 -6.49
CA LYS A 121 7.06 -1.85 -5.85
C LYS A 121 7.89 -2.64 -6.85
N ASP A 122 9.06 -3.09 -6.41
CA ASP A 122 10.03 -3.81 -7.23
C ASP A 122 11.02 -4.59 -6.36
N VAL A 123 11.86 -5.40 -7.00
CA VAL A 123 13.02 -6.06 -6.39
C VAL A 123 14.11 -5.02 -6.10
N GLY A 124 14.73 -5.12 -4.93
CA GLY A 124 15.81 -4.23 -4.50
C GLY A 124 15.48 -3.36 -3.28
N THR A 125 16.43 -2.51 -2.92
CA THR A 125 16.38 -1.63 -1.76
C THR A 125 15.55 -0.36 -2.02
N ALA A 126 15.21 0.38 -0.96
CA ALA A 126 14.53 1.67 -1.10
C ALA A 126 15.30 2.66 -2.00
N HIS A 127 16.63 2.62 -1.97
CA HIS A 127 17.50 3.44 -2.80
C HIS A 127 17.54 2.98 -4.26
N ASP A 128 17.52 1.67 -4.51
CA ASP A 128 17.48 1.14 -5.88
C ASP A 128 16.18 1.57 -6.57
N LEU A 129 15.04 1.44 -5.88
CA LEU A 129 13.75 1.88 -6.38
C LEU A 129 13.69 3.40 -6.56
N ASP A 130 14.25 4.18 -5.63
CA ASP A 130 14.34 5.64 -5.80
C ASP A 130 15.12 6.02 -7.08
N GLY A 131 16.22 5.33 -7.36
CA GLY A 131 17.01 5.57 -8.58
C GLY A 131 16.26 5.31 -9.89
N VAL A 132 15.31 4.36 -9.89
CA VAL A 132 14.53 4.00 -11.08
C VAL A 132 13.26 4.84 -11.21
N TYR A 133 12.54 5.04 -10.10
CA TYR A 133 11.19 5.60 -10.09
C TYR A 133 11.15 7.07 -9.60
N GLY A 134 12.27 7.63 -9.15
CA GLY A 134 12.37 9.03 -8.69
C GLY A 134 11.55 9.31 -7.44
N ILE A 135 11.41 8.33 -6.56
CA ILE A 135 10.47 8.33 -5.42
C ILE A 135 10.66 9.55 -4.53
N ARG A 136 11.91 9.95 -4.24
CA ARG A 136 12.22 11.10 -3.39
C ARG A 136 11.64 12.43 -3.88
N SER A 137 11.30 12.54 -5.15
CA SER A 137 10.68 13.73 -5.74
C SER A 137 9.16 13.77 -5.61
N ILE A 138 8.54 12.66 -5.17
CA ILE A 138 7.09 12.54 -5.07
C ILE A 138 6.60 13.28 -3.82
N ALA A 139 5.69 14.23 -4.04
CA ALA A 139 5.00 14.99 -3.02
C ALA A 139 3.59 14.43 -2.78
N GLY A 140 3.18 14.41 -1.52
CA GLY A 140 1.89 13.85 -1.13
C GLY A 140 1.64 14.01 0.36
N SER A 141 0.42 13.74 0.80
CA SER A 141 0.05 13.97 2.20
C SER A 141 0.45 12.82 3.12
N HIS A 142 0.48 11.60 2.60
CA HIS A 142 0.79 10.42 3.38
C HIS A 142 1.15 9.24 2.48
N GLY A 143 1.68 8.20 3.12
CA GLY A 143 1.95 6.94 2.45
C GLY A 143 2.45 5.87 3.40
N VAL A 144 2.49 4.65 2.90
CA VAL A 144 2.99 3.48 3.62
C VAL A 144 3.98 2.73 2.74
N GLY A 145 4.92 2.02 3.37
CA GLY A 145 5.95 1.30 2.66
C GLY A 145 6.37 0.04 3.41
N HIS A 146 7.07 -0.82 2.69
CA HIS A 146 7.46 -2.12 3.21
C HIS A 146 8.78 -2.59 2.60
N VAL A 147 9.62 -3.23 3.43
CA VAL A 147 10.81 -3.97 3.02
C VAL A 147 10.63 -5.45 3.33
N ARG A 148 10.81 -6.30 2.32
CA ARG A 148 10.47 -7.73 2.40
C ARG A 148 11.72 -8.60 2.46
N LEU A 149 11.66 -9.64 3.28
CA LEU A 149 12.58 -10.78 3.24
C LEU A 149 11.79 -12.01 2.81
N ALA A 150 12.07 -12.53 1.62
CA ALA A 150 11.51 -13.74 1.10
C ALA A 150 12.20 -14.95 1.74
N THR A 151 11.49 -15.65 2.64
CA THR A 151 12.04 -16.85 3.30
C THR A 151 11.75 -18.14 2.54
N GLU A 152 10.62 -18.21 1.82
CA GLU A 152 10.16 -19.42 1.12
C GLU A 152 9.56 -19.15 -0.27
N SER A 153 9.33 -17.88 -0.61
CA SER A 153 8.66 -17.46 -1.85
C SER A 153 9.65 -16.89 -2.86
N GLU A 154 9.29 -16.90 -4.13
CA GLU A 154 10.06 -16.19 -5.15
C GLU A 154 10.18 -14.68 -4.87
N VAL A 155 11.33 -14.11 -5.24
CA VAL A 155 11.60 -12.68 -5.20
C VAL A 155 11.06 -12.08 -6.48
N LYS A 156 9.80 -11.61 -6.42
CA LYS A 156 9.11 -10.98 -7.54
C LYS A 156 8.36 -9.72 -7.08
N PRO A 157 8.24 -8.68 -7.93
CA PRO A 157 7.51 -7.46 -7.60
C PRO A 157 6.04 -7.72 -7.21
N GLU A 158 5.40 -8.69 -7.86
CA GLU A 158 3.99 -9.07 -7.58
C GLU A 158 3.77 -9.56 -6.15
N ALA A 159 4.75 -10.23 -5.56
CA ALA A 159 4.70 -10.73 -4.18
C ALA A 159 5.18 -9.69 -3.16
N ALA A 160 5.70 -8.55 -3.61
CA ALA A 160 6.10 -7.45 -2.75
C ALA A 160 4.87 -6.68 -2.26
N HIS A 161 5.00 -6.12 -1.06
CA HIS A 161 4.08 -5.11 -0.54
C HIS A 161 4.41 -3.74 -1.14
N PRO A 162 3.49 -2.76 -1.06
CA PRO A 162 2.12 -2.85 -0.55
C PRO A 162 1.16 -3.69 -1.41
N PHE A 163 0.04 -4.09 -0.80
CA PHE A 163 -1.10 -4.71 -1.48
C PHE A 163 -2.26 -3.73 -1.57
N TRP A 164 -2.89 -3.67 -2.74
CA TRP A 164 -4.07 -2.86 -3.02
C TRP A 164 -5.35 -3.67 -2.79
N ALA A 165 -6.44 -2.99 -2.47
CA ALA A 165 -7.76 -3.61 -2.34
C ALA A 165 -8.38 -3.84 -3.73
N THR A 166 -8.18 -5.04 -4.29
CA THR A 166 -8.67 -5.38 -5.63
C THR A 166 -10.18 -5.18 -5.75
N GLY A 167 -10.59 -4.37 -6.73
CA GLY A 167 -11.99 -3.96 -6.92
C GLY A 167 -12.36 -2.58 -6.36
N PHE A 168 -11.42 -1.88 -5.72
CA PHE A 168 -11.64 -0.56 -5.10
C PHE A 168 -10.57 0.44 -5.55
N SER A 169 -10.75 1.74 -5.34
CA SER A 169 -9.67 2.71 -5.55
C SER A 169 -9.09 3.16 -4.23
N ASP A 170 -7.82 3.59 -4.25
CA ASP A 170 -7.22 4.36 -3.15
C ASP A 170 -7.21 3.66 -1.78
N VAL A 171 -7.11 2.32 -1.72
CA VAL A 171 -6.91 1.57 -0.47
C VAL A 171 -5.72 0.63 -0.64
N ALA A 172 -4.70 0.81 0.20
CA ALA A 172 -3.49 0.01 0.18
C ALA A 172 -3.00 -0.32 1.59
N ILE A 173 -2.41 -1.51 1.76
CA ILE A 173 -1.94 -1.99 3.06
C ILE A 173 -0.51 -2.55 3.00
N VAL A 174 0.20 -2.39 4.11
CA VAL A 174 1.45 -3.09 4.40
C VAL A 174 1.28 -3.89 5.69
N HIS A 175 1.70 -5.14 5.68
CA HIS A 175 1.40 -6.08 6.76
C HIS A 175 2.68 -6.85 7.12
N ASN A 176 2.96 -6.91 8.42
CA ASN A 176 4.00 -7.75 8.98
C ASN A 176 3.31 -8.72 9.94
N GLY A 177 3.27 -9.99 9.58
CA GLY A 177 2.42 -10.94 10.27
C GLY A 177 1.99 -12.11 9.41
N GLN A 178 1.03 -12.86 9.94
CA GLN A 178 0.30 -13.88 9.22
C GLN A 178 -1.12 -13.98 9.78
N ILE A 179 -2.11 -14.02 8.88
CA ILE A 179 -3.52 -14.23 9.19
C ILE A 179 -3.84 -15.73 9.11
N THR A 180 -4.03 -16.35 10.27
CA THR A 180 -4.28 -17.78 10.41
C THR A 180 -5.67 -18.22 9.95
N ASN A 181 -6.66 -17.33 9.98
CA ASN A 181 -8.01 -17.62 9.46
C ASN A 181 -8.24 -17.12 8.02
N TYR A 182 -7.16 -16.88 7.25
CA TYR A 182 -7.18 -16.36 5.88
C TYR A 182 -8.23 -17.02 4.97
N TRP A 183 -8.17 -18.35 4.80
CA TRP A 183 -9.06 -19.06 3.87
C TRP A 183 -10.54 -18.97 4.25
N LYS A 184 -10.85 -18.84 5.55
CA LYS A 184 -12.23 -18.65 6.02
C LYS A 184 -12.74 -17.27 5.63
N MET A 185 -11.92 -16.24 5.83
CA MET A 185 -12.27 -14.86 5.53
C MET A 185 -12.32 -14.60 4.02
N ARG A 186 -11.37 -15.13 3.26
CA ARG A 186 -11.37 -15.07 1.78
C ARG A 186 -12.65 -15.66 1.20
N ARG A 187 -13.06 -16.87 1.60
CA ARG A 187 -14.31 -17.51 1.14
C ARG A 187 -15.56 -16.67 1.44
N ARG A 188 -15.58 -15.94 2.57
CA ARG A 188 -16.71 -15.06 2.91
C ARG A 188 -16.80 -13.86 1.96
N LEU A 189 -15.66 -13.29 1.57
CA LEU A 189 -15.61 -12.18 0.61
C LEU A 189 -15.87 -12.66 -0.83
N GLU A 190 -15.33 -13.81 -1.22
CA GLU A 190 -15.65 -14.44 -2.53
C GLU A 190 -17.15 -14.73 -2.66
N ALA A 191 -17.81 -15.19 -1.59
CA ALA A 191 -19.26 -15.38 -1.56
C ALA A 191 -20.06 -14.06 -1.71
N ARG A 192 -19.43 -12.90 -1.45
CA ARG A 192 -19.99 -11.56 -1.70
C ARG A 192 -19.59 -10.99 -3.07
N GLY A 193 -18.88 -11.75 -3.89
CA GLY A 193 -18.49 -11.38 -5.25
C GLY A 193 -17.16 -10.63 -5.38
N PHE A 194 -16.29 -10.71 -4.37
CA PHE A 194 -14.93 -10.17 -4.46
C PHE A 194 -13.97 -11.16 -5.11
N GLU A 195 -13.10 -10.66 -5.99
CA GLU A 195 -12.02 -11.43 -6.59
C GLU A 195 -10.69 -11.18 -5.88
N PHE A 196 -9.86 -12.22 -5.81
CA PHE A 196 -8.50 -12.19 -5.27
C PHE A 196 -7.51 -12.69 -6.31
N ARG A 197 -6.34 -12.07 -6.40
CA ARG A 197 -5.30 -12.37 -7.39
C ARG A 197 -4.09 -13.07 -6.80
N THR A 198 -3.93 -12.98 -5.49
CA THR A 198 -2.82 -13.57 -4.78
C THR A 198 -3.32 -14.46 -3.64
N ASP A 199 -2.47 -15.41 -3.25
CA ASP A 199 -2.70 -16.18 -2.02
C ASP A 199 -2.09 -15.49 -0.80
N ASN A 200 -1.78 -14.18 -0.91
CA ASN A 200 -1.24 -13.39 0.18
C ASN A 200 -2.40 -12.90 1.07
N ASP A 201 -2.24 -13.09 2.37
CA ASP A 201 -3.20 -12.63 3.38
C ASP A 201 -3.35 -11.11 3.49
N SER A 202 -2.39 -10.39 2.93
CA SER A 202 -2.37 -8.94 2.90
C SER A 202 -3.40 -8.37 1.92
N GLU A 203 -3.64 -9.04 0.80
CA GLU A 203 -4.73 -8.69 -0.12
C GLU A 203 -6.10 -8.86 0.55
N LEU A 204 -6.25 -9.90 1.39
CA LEU A 204 -7.45 -10.10 2.20
C LEU A 204 -7.71 -8.90 3.12
N ILE A 205 -6.70 -8.41 3.84
CA ILE A 205 -6.86 -7.25 4.74
C ILE A 205 -7.31 -6.03 3.93
N ALA A 206 -6.69 -5.78 2.77
CA ALA A 206 -7.03 -4.64 1.92
C ALA A 206 -8.49 -4.69 1.45
N VAL A 207 -8.93 -5.83 0.90
CA VAL A 207 -10.31 -6.01 0.41
C VAL A 207 -11.32 -5.98 1.57
N TYR A 208 -10.98 -6.56 2.72
CA TYR A 208 -11.83 -6.51 3.92
C TYR A 208 -12.09 -5.06 4.37
N LEU A 209 -11.04 -4.26 4.51
CA LEU A 209 -11.17 -2.87 4.93
C LEU A 209 -11.92 -2.04 3.88
N ALA A 210 -11.60 -2.22 2.60
CA ALA A 210 -12.27 -1.48 1.53
C ALA A 210 -13.76 -1.81 1.41
N GLU A 211 -14.15 -3.07 1.64
CA GLU A 211 -15.56 -3.45 1.69
C GLU A 211 -16.31 -2.76 2.83
N LYS A 212 -15.72 -2.71 4.02
CA LYS A 212 -16.29 -2.04 5.19
C LYS A 212 -16.52 -0.55 4.93
N LEU A 213 -15.53 0.11 4.35
CA LEU A 213 -15.64 1.51 3.93
C LEU A 213 -16.75 1.71 2.89
N ALA A 214 -16.87 0.80 1.92
CA ALA A 214 -17.93 0.86 0.90
C ALA A 214 -19.34 0.61 1.47
N GLN A 215 -19.45 0.00 2.65
CA GLN A 215 -20.71 -0.15 3.40
C GLN A 215 -21.04 1.08 4.27
N GLY A 216 -20.20 2.12 4.23
CA GLY A 216 -20.41 3.37 4.97
C GLY A 216 -19.82 3.38 6.37
N GLU A 217 -19.01 2.38 6.73
CA GLU A 217 -18.27 2.37 7.99
C GLU A 217 -17.07 3.31 7.92
N THR A 218 -16.65 3.85 9.07
CA THR A 218 -15.40 4.63 9.15
C THR A 218 -14.18 3.71 9.12
N LEU A 219 -13.01 4.25 8.76
CA LEU A 219 -11.76 3.49 8.82
C LEU A 219 -11.47 2.98 10.23
N GLU A 220 -11.80 3.75 11.25
CA GLU A 220 -11.61 3.36 12.65
C GLU A 220 -12.50 2.15 13.02
N GLN A 221 -13.78 2.16 12.62
CA GLN A 221 -14.70 1.03 12.82
C GLN A 221 -14.25 -0.23 12.07
N ALA A 222 -13.76 -0.07 10.84
CA ALA A 222 -13.24 -1.17 10.04
C ALA A 222 -11.97 -1.77 10.69
N LEU A 223 -11.09 -0.94 11.26
CA LEU A 223 -9.90 -1.40 11.97
C LEU A 223 -10.26 -2.08 13.29
N GLU A 224 -11.19 -1.54 14.06
CA GLU A 224 -11.71 -2.17 15.28
C GLU A 224 -12.20 -3.59 15.00
N GLN A 225 -13.07 -3.75 14.01
CA GLN A 225 -13.59 -5.05 13.62
C GLN A 225 -12.51 -5.96 13.05
N SER A 226 -11.50 -5.43 12.36
CA SER A 226 -10.38 -6.25 11.86
C SER A 226 -9.61 -6.92 13.00
N VAL A 227 -9.47 -6.26 14.15
CA VAL A 227 -8.82 -6.82 15.34
C VAL A 227 -9.62 -7.99 15.94
N ASP A 228 -10.94 -7.98 15.75
CA ASP A 228 -11.85 -9.04 16.20
C ASP A 228 -12.02 -10.19 15.21
N ASP A 229 -12.11 -9.87 13.92
CA ASP A 229 -12.43 -10.82 12.86
C ASP A 229 -11.21 -11.58 12.34
N LEU A 230 -10.03 -10.96 12.37
CA LEU A 230 -8.79 -11.55 11.86
C LEU A 230 -8.04 -12.28 12.97
N ASP A 231 -7.82 -13.58 12.78
CA ASP A 231 -7.04 -14.38 13.71
C ASP A 231 -5.60 -14.47 13.22
N GLY A 232 -4.63 -14.21 14.09
CA GLY A 232 -3.23 -14.41 13.77
C GLY A 232 -2.31 -13.54 14.60
N VAL A 233 -1.10 -13.34 14.06
CA VAL A 233 -0.11 -12.44 14.62
C VAL A 233 0.18 -11.41 13.55
N PHE A 234 -0.26 -10.17 13.74
CA PHE A 234 -0.19 -9.13 12.73
C PHE A 234 -0.02 -7.73 13.31
N SER A 235 0.78 -6.96 12.59
CA SER A 235 0.84 -5.51 12.67
C SER A 235 0.74 -5.01 11.23
N PHE A 236 -0.27 -4.20 10.93
CA PHE A 236 -0.41 -3.65 9.59
C PHE A 236 -0.69 -2.15 9.62
N LEU A 237 -0.30 -1.48 8.54
CA LEU A 237 -0.70 -0.11 8.24
C LEU A 237 -1.62 -0.15 7.03
N VAL A 238 -2.67 0.65 7.07
CA VAL A 238 -3.57 0.93 5.96
C VAL A 238 -3.42 2.38 5.57
N SER A 239 -3.55 2.63 4.28
CA SER A 239 -3.64 3.96 3.71
C SER A 239 -4.88 4.01 2.83
N THR A 240 -5.58 5.13 2.89
CA THR A 240 -6.81 5.43 2.14
C THR A 240 -6.67 6.80 1.50
N LYS A 241 -7.54 7.18 0.57
CA LYS A 241 -7.54 8.53 -0.02
C LYS A 241 -7.36 9.66 1.01
N ASP A 242 -8.01 9.54 2.17
CA ASP A 242 -8.12 10.62 3.15
C ASP A 242 -7.10 10.52 4.30
N GLY A 243 -6.34 9.42 4.41
CA GLY A 243 -5.36 9.26 5.48
C GLY A 243 -4.89 7.82 5.75
N ILE A 244 -4.23 7.63 6.89
CA ILE A 244 -3.64 6.34 7.30
C ILE A 244 -4.24 5.81 8.60
N GLY A 245 -4.04 4.52 8.84
CA GLY A 245 -4.28 3.92 10.14
C GLY A 245 -3.42 2.69 10.38
N PHE A 246 -3.47 2.18 11.61
CA PHE A 246 -2.83 0.92 11.97
C PHE A 246 -3.79 0.04 12.77
N ALA A 247 -3.53 -1.26 12.74
CA ALA A 247 -4.05 -2.20 13.74
C ALA A 247 -2.94 -3.18 14.17
N LYS A 248 -3.01 -3.57 15.45
CA LYS A 248 -2.11 -4.53 16.08
C LYS A 248 -2.92 -5.66 16.69
N ASP A 249 -2.50 -6.89 16.46
CA ASP A 249 -3.12 -8.07 17.04
C ASP A 249 -3.02 -8.08 18.58
N ARG A 250 -3.80 -8.96 19.22
CA ARG A 250 -3.90 -9.07 20.69
C ARG A 250 -2.70 -9.73 21.36
N LEU A 251 -1.90 -10.51 20.63
CA LEU A 251 -0.64 -11.07 21.09
C LEU A 251 0.50 -10.06 20.94
N ALA A 252 0.38 -9.11 19.99
CA ALA A 252 1.34 -8.05 19.73
C ALA A 252 2.76 -8.56 19.47
N ALA A 253 2.90 -9.74 18.84
CA ALA A 253 4.19 -10.35 18.62
C ALA A 253 5.01 -9.70 17.49
N LYS A 254 4.40 -8.79 16.71
CA LYS A 254 5.09 -8.01 15.67
C LYS A 254 5.32 -6.57 16.15
N PRO A 255 6.58 -6.10 16.16
CA PRO A 255 6.89 -4.80 16.73
C PRO A 255 6.30 -3.68 15.87
N MET A 256 5.85 -2.63 16.56
CA MET A 256 5.38 -1.39 15.96
C MET A 256 5.71 -0.24 16.92
N VAL A 257 6.38 0.78 16.42
CA VAL A 257 6.69 2.00 17.16
C VAL A 257 6.12 3.19 16.41
N MET A 258 5.71 4.19 17.17
CA MET A 258 5.04 5.38 16.68
C MET A 258 5.66 6.63 17.29
N PHE A 259 5.79 7.65 16.45
CA PHE A 259 6.10 9.01 16.83
C PHE A 259 5.01 9.93 16.29
N GLU A 260 4.54 10.85 17.12
CA GLU A 260 3.51 11.82 16.74
C GLU A 260 3.85 13.18 17.37
N ASN A 261 3.75 14.23 16.56
CA ASN A 261 3.85 15.62 16.99
C ASN A 261 2.78 16.48 16.26
N ASP A 262 2.89 17.80 16.34
CA ASP A 262 1.93 18.71 15.72
C ASP A 262 1.97 18.70 14.18
N ASP A 263 3.09 18.27 13.58
CA ASP A 263 3.31 18.32 12.13
C ASP A 263 3.02 16.98 11.43
N LEU A 264 3.28 15.86 12.09
CA LEU A 264 3.20 14.54 11.47
C LEU A 264 2.98 13.40 12.46
N VAL A 265 2.62 12.27 11.88
CA VAL A 265 2.62 10.94 12.50
C VAL A 265 3.54 10.05 11.68
N ALA A 266 4.42 9.33 12.34
CA ALA A 266 5.29 8.33 11.72
C ALA A 266 5.21 7.02 12.50
N ILE A 267 4.99 5.92 11.79
CA ILE A 267 4.87 4.57 12.35
C ILE A 267 5.86 3.68 11.64
N ALA A 268 6.58 2.84 12.37
CA ALA A 268 7.50 1.88 11.77
C ALA A 268 7.59 0.61 12.62
N SER A 269 8.23 -0.42 12.07
CA SER A 269 8.55 -1.61 12.87
C SER A 269 9.58 -1.36 13.96
N GLU A 270 10.50 -0.42 13.74
CA GLU A 270 11.66 -0.19 14.63
C GLU A 270 12.00 1.30 14.70
N GLU A 271 12.51 1.73 15.85
CA GLU A 271 12.84 3.14 16.11
C GLU A 271 13.96 3.67 15.20
N VAL A 272 14.86 2.81 14.75
CA VAL A 272 15.91 3.16 13.77
C VAL A 272 15.35 3.70 12.46
N SER A 273 14.11 3.34 12.09
CA SER A 273 13.41 3.90 10.94
C SER A 273 12.93 5.33 11.22
N LEU A 274 12.31 5.56 12.38
CA LEU A 274 11.82 6.89 12.78
C LEU A 274 12.96 7.89 12.96
N ASN A 275 14.10 7.44 13.49
CA ASN A 275 15.30 8.27 13.67
C ASN A 275 15.85 8.83 12.36
N ARG A 276 15.57 8.20 11.21
CA ARG A 276 16.01 8.71 9.89
C ARG A 276 15.36 10.03 9.52
N LEU A 277 14.15 10.29 10.02
CA LEU A 277 13.44 11.54 9.80
C LEU A 277 14.04 12.70 10.60
N PHE A 278 14.71 12.41 11.72
CA PHE A 278 15.16 13.41 12.70
C PHE A 278 16.60 13.17 13.16
N PRO A 279 17.59 13.21 12.25
CA PRO A 279 18.97 12.88 12.57
C PRO A 279 19.52 13.76 13.71
N GLY A 280 20.07 13.12 14.74
CA GLY A 280 20.66 13.79 15.90
C GLY A 280 19.67 14.36 16.91
N ARG A 281 18.38 14.03 16.83
CA ARG A 281 17.36 14.43 17.81
C ARG A 281 16.79 13.22 18.54
N PRO A 282 16.67 13.26 19.88
CA PRO A 282 15.95 12.22 20.60
C PRO A 282 14.47 12.28 20.25
N LEU A 283 13.86 11.12 20.03
CA LEU A 283 12.43 10.99 19.75
C LEU A 283 11.72 10.42 20.97
N SER A 284 10.58 11.00 21.31
CA SER A 284 9.67 10.40 22.30
C SER A 284 8.76 9.42 21.58
N THR A 285 9.26 8.21 21.35
CA THR A 285 8.50 7.15 20.68
C THR A 285 7.61 6.39 21.66
N THR A 286 6.53 5.81 21.15
CA THR A 286 5.64 4.93 21.90
C THR A 286 5.35 3.67 21.10
N GLU A 287 5.14 2.54 21.76
CA GLU A 287 4.67 1.32 21.12
C GLU A 287 3.15 1.18 21.35
N PRO A 288 2.33 1.05 20.30
CA PRO A 288 0.91 0.76 20.46
C PRO A 288 0.68 -0.54 21.24
N ALA A 289 -0.29 -0.50 22.16
CA ALA A 289 -0.63 -1.63 23.00
C ALA A 289 -1.28 -2.78 22.18
N PRO A 290 -1.27 -4.03 22.69
CA PRO A 290 -1.91 -5.14 22.01
C PRO A 290 -3.41 -4.90 21.79
N GLY A 291 -3.93 -5.31 20.63
CA GLY A 291 -5.34 -5.15 20.27
C GLY A 291 -5.78 -3.70 20.01
N THR A 292 -4.83 -2.78 19.82
CA THR A 292 -5.15 -1.37 19.53
C THR A 292 -5.09 -1.08 18.04
N PHE A 293 -5.84 -0.05 17.68
CA PHE A 293 -5.90 0.54 16.35
C PHE A 293 -5.99 2.06 16.49
N ARG A 294 -5.64 2.78 15.42
CA ARG A 294 -5.79 4.24 15.35
C ARG A 294 -5.78 4.69 13.90
N THR A 295 -6.41 5.83 13.64
CA THR A 295 -6.45 6.50 12.34
C THR A 295 -6.01 7.95 12.43
N TRP A 296 -5.56 8.49 11.31
CA TRP A 296 -5.31 9.91 11.09
C TRP A 296 -5.77 10.26 9.67
N SER A 297 -6.56 11.32 9.56
CA SER A 297 -7.08 11.84 8.30
C SER A 297 -6.99 13.35 8.25
N HIS A 298 -7.15 13.92 7.05
CA HIS A 298 -7.36 15.37 6.86
C HIS A 298 -8.78 15.80 7.28
#